data_AF-A0A820GGE7-F1
#
_entry.id   AF-A0A820GGE7-F1
#
_cell.length_a   1.000
_cell.length_b   1.000
_cell.length_c   1.000
_cell.angle_alpha   90.00
_cell.angle_beta   90.00
_cell.angle_gamma   90.00
#
_symmetry.space_group_name_H-M   'P 1'
#
loop_
_entity.id
_entity.type
_entity.pdbx_description
1 polymer ?
#
loop_
_entity_poly.entity_id
_entity_poly.type
_entity_poly.pdbx_seq_one_letter_code
_entity_poly.pdbx_strand_id
1 'polypeptide(L)'
;SVKQAAYSTYTDVKHRSYILMKHNIENIKVLDIYLDLQSSYFLLPENGIYQDDVAVMCMDFGHLTFKRNDQGDQVTSLKEAKDIEEAREKSYTKFKLKLENVQLIYANRNESWEKVRQEKDTRLHLIKPLELDLDLGKCIYTDDANLPAWKVAGNLPNVELRLSDKRLFQIINHMESIPLPKSKNSTIVVPSMESEVH
;
A
#
# COMPACT_ATOMS: atom_id res chain seq x y z
N SER A 1 42.78 -15.91 -0.73
CA SER A 1 41.92 -15.47 0.39
C SER A 1 40.61 -14.92 -0.17
N VAL A 2 39.61 -15.79 -0.38
CA VAL A 2 38.31 -15.40 -0.97
C VAL A 2 37.55 -14.43 -0.05
N LYS A 3 37.76 -14.53 1.27
CA LYS A 3 37.22 -13.58 2.25
C LYS A 3 37.75 -12.17 2.03
N GLN A 4 39.05 -11.96 1.84
CA GLN A 4 39.62 -10.63 1.60
C GLN A 4 39.13 -10.00 0.29
N ALA A 5 39.00 -10.79 -0.78
CA ALA A 5 38.45 -10.31 -2.04
C ALA A 5 36.97 -9.92 -1.92
N ALA A 6 36.17 -10.71 -1.20
CA ALA A 6 34.76 -10.37 -0.93
C ALA A 6 34.64 -9.11 -0.06
N TYR A 7 35.50 -8.95 0.96
CA TYR A 7 35.54 -7.74 1.78
C TYR A 7 35.95 -6.50 0.97
N SER A 8 36.95 -6.60 0.09
CA SER A 8 37.38 -5.47 -0.75
C SER A 8 36.32 -5.09 -1.78
N THR A 9 35.68 -6.07 -2.43
CA THR A 9 34.58 -5.79 -3.36
C THR A 9 33.38 -5.16 -2.65
N TYR A 10 33.06 -5.62 -1.43
CA TYR A 10 32.00 -5.03 -0.61
C TYR A 10 32.29 -3.58 -0.21
N THR A 11 33.54 -3.27 0.17
CA THR A 11 33.95 -1.89 0.48
C THR A 11 33.96 -1.00 -0.76
N ASP A 12 34.37 -1.52 -1.92
CA ASP A 12 34.39 -0.77 -3.17
C ASP A 12 32.97 -0.39 -3.64
N VAL A 13 32.03 -1.33 -3.53
CA VAL A 13 30.61 -1.10 -3.87
C VAL A 13 29.99 -0.04 -2.96
N LYS A 14 30.25 -0.09 -1.65
CA LYS A 14 29.82 0.94 -0.68
C LYS A 14 30.38 2.32 -0.99
N HIS A 15 31.66 2.38 -1.35
CA HIS A 15 32.34 3.63 -1.63
C HIS A 15 31.78 4.32 -2.88
N ARG A 16 31.44 3.55 -3.92
CA ARG A 16 30.79 4.06 -5.13
C ARG A 16 29.41 4.67 -4.84
N SER A 17 28.58 4.01 -4.02
CA SER A 17 27.29 4.55 -3.58
C SER A 17 27.43 5.90 -2.87
N TYR A 18 28.40 6.04 -1.95
CA TYR A 18 28.64 7.30 -1.25
C TYR A 18 29.06 8.45 -2.18
N ILE A 19 29.89 8.16 -3.19
CA ILE A 19 30.27 9.17 -4.20
C ILE A 19 29.05 9.62 -5.01
N LEU A 20 28.21 8.68 -5.45
CA LEU A 20 26.97 8.99 -6.17
C LEU A 20 26.00 9.80 -5.32
N MET A 21 25.88 9.47 -4.04
CA MET A 21 25.08 10.23 -3.08
C MET A 21 25.54 11.69 -3.01
N LYS A 22 26.84 11.92 -2.85
CA LYS A 22 27.44 13.27 -2.76
C LYS A 22 27.31 14.07 -4.05
N HIS A 23 27.42 13.42 -5.20
CA HIS A 23 27.40 14.11 -6.50
C HIS A 23 25.99 14.51 -6.94
N ASN A 24 24.96 13.73 -6.58
CA ASN A 24 23.59 13.93 -7.07
C ASN A 24 22.66 14.69 -6.09
N ILE A 25 23.23 15.40 -5.12
CA ILE A 25 22.45 16.13 -4.11
C ILE A 25 21.61 17.27 -4.71
N GLU A 26 22.05 17.85 -5.84
CA GLU A 26 21.39 18.99 -6.48
C GLU A 26 20.03 18.64 -7.14
N ASN A 27 19.81 17.37 -7.49
CA ASN A 27 18.60 16.90 -8.18
C ASN A 27 17.59 16.18 -7.25
N ILE A 28 17.78 16.29 -5.92
CA ILE A 28 16.91 15.64 -4.94
C ILE A 28 15.50 16.21 -5.03
N LYS A 29 14.53 15.36 -5.38
CA LYS A 29 13.11 15.70 -5.35
C LYS A 29 12.56 15.44 -3.95
N VAL A 30 12.20 16.52 -3.26
CA VAL A 30 11.59 16.47 -1.93
C VAL A 30 10.09 16.17 -2.12
N LEU A 31 9.66 14.97 -1.75
CA LEU A 31 8.25 14.58 -1.78
C LEU A 31 7.56 14.99 -0.48
N ASP A 32 6.75 16.06 -0.51
CA ASP A 32 5.92 16.48 0.61
C ASP A 32 4.47 16.04 0.38
N ILE A 33 3.96 15.15 1.24
CA ILE A 33 2.61 14.61 1.16
C ILE A 33 1.98 14.71 2.54
N TYR A 34 0.78 15.26 2.57
CA TYR A 34 -0.17 15.15 3.67
C TYR A 34 -1.50 14.62 3.11
N LEU A 35 -1.87 13.44 3.55
CA LEU A 35 -3.12 12.78 3.23
C LEU A 35 -3.86 12.50 4.54
N ASP A 36 -5.09 12.96 4.61
CA ASP A 36 -6.01 12.73 5.72
C ASP A 36 -7.31 12.23 5.09
N LEU A 37 -7.49 10.92 5.09
CA LEU A 37 -8.70 10.27 4.62
C LEU A 37 -9.58 9.95 5.83
N GLN A 38 -10.69 10.66 5.88
CA GLN A 38 -11.79 10.39 6.80
C GLN A 38 -12.39 9.01 6.52
N SER A 39 -13.17 8.54 7.49
CA SER A 39 -13.78 7.22 7.49
C SER A 39 -14.50 6.89 6.17
N SER A 40 -13.91 6.01 5.39
CA SER A 40 -14.43 5.54 4.10
C SER A 40 -14.61 4.04 4.13
N TYR A 41 -15.61 3.54 3.40
CA TYR A 41 -15.92 2.12 3.35
C TYR A 41 -16.21 1.69 1.91
N PHE A 42 -15.89 0.45 1.62
CA PHE A 42 -16.18 -0.23 0.37
C PHE A 42 -17.19 -1.35 0.63
N LEU A 43 -18.29 -1.33 -0.13
CA LEU A 43 -19.32 -2.36 -0.07
C LEU A 43 -19.20 -3.26 -1.29
N LEU A 44 -19.20 -4.56 -1.02
CA LEU A 44 -19.29 -5.59 -2.02
C LEU A 44 -20.55 -6.41 -1.75
N PRO A 45 -21.65 -6.11 -2.46
CA PRO A 45 -22.88 -6.88 -2.38
C PRO A 45 -22.76 -8.17 -3.19
N GLU A 46 -23.48 -9.20 -2.75
CA GLU A 46 -23.64 -10.45 -3.48
C GLU A 46 -24.23 -10.16 -4.87
N ASN A 47 -23.73 -10.83 -5.91
CA ASN A 47 -24.04 -10.58 -7.33
C ASN A 47 -23.64 -9.18 -7.87
N GLY A 48 -22.92 -8.37 -7.09
CA GLY A 48 -22.38 -7.07 -7.52
C GLY A 48 -23.41 -5.93 -7.62
N ILE A 49 -24.67 -6.16 -7.21
CA ILE A 49 -25.72 -5.12 -7.20
C ILE A 49 -26.23 -4.95 -5.77
N TYR A 50 -26.17 -3.72 -5.25
CA TYR A 50 -26.66 -3.42 -3.91
C TYR A 50 -28.19 -3.42 -3.87
N GLN A 51 -28.76 -4.23 -2.98
CA GLN A 51 -30.20 -4.33 -2.71
C GLN A 51 -30.41 -4.50 -1.20
N ASP A 52 -31.60 -4.21 -0.69
CA ASP A 52 -31.86 -4.26 0.78
C ASP A 52 -31.77 -5.68 1.37
N ASP A 53 -31.77 -6.71 0.52
CA ASP A 53 -31.99 -8.10 0.90
C ASP A 53 -30.94 -9.05 0.31
N VAL A 54 -29.69 -8.56 0.24
CA VAL A 54 -28.52 -9.35 -0.21
C VAL A 54 -27.45 -9.39 0.88
N ALA A 55 -26.61 -10.42 0.85
CA ALA A 55 -25.41 -10.43 1.69
C ALA A 55 -24.43 -9.36 1.21
N VAL A 56 -23.71 -8.74 2.14
CA VAL A 56 -22.76 -7.66 1.86
C VAL A 56 -21.47 -7.90 2.64
N MET A 57 -20.35 -7.83 1.93
CA MET A 57 -19.04 -7.67 2.54
C MET A 57 -18.71 -6.18 2.60
N CYS A 58 -18.47 -5.68 3.80
CA CYS A 58 -18.12 -4.28 4.03
C CYS A 58 -16.68 -4.20 4.55
N MET A 59 -15.83 -3.53 3.78
CA MET A 59 -14.47 -3.17 4.19
C MET A 59 -14.49 -1.70 4.61
N ASP A 60 -14.38 -1.44 5.90
CA ASP A 60 -14.27 -0.08 6.43
C ASP A 60 -12.80 0.23 6.68
N PHE A 61 -12.31 1.26 5.98
CA PHE A 61 -10.91 1.69 6.05
C PHE A 61 -10.65 2.58 7.25
N GLY A 62 -11.69 2.97 8.00
CA GLY A 62 -11.54 3.84 9.16
C GLY A 62 -10.80 5.13 8.80
N HIS A 63 -10.01 5.67 9.72
CA HIS A 63 -9.25 6.89 9.48
C HIS A 63 -7.83 6.56 9.03
N LEU A 64 -7.42 7.15 7.92
CA LEU A 64 -6.09 6.96 7.32
C LEU A 64 -5.37 8.30 7.27
N THR A 65 -4.30 8.44 8.06
CA THR A 65 -3.36 9.55 7.94
C THR A 65 -2.06 9.06 7.30
N PHE A 66 -1.62 9.74 6.26
CA PHE A 66 -0.29 9.54 5.69
C PHE A 66 0.40 10.89 5.53
N LYS A 67 1.49 11.09 6.27
CA LYS A 67 2.21 12.36 6.28
C LYS A 67 3.70 12.17 6.27
N ARG A 68 4.41 13.13 5.69
CA ARG A 68 5.85 13.27 5.87
C ARG A 68 6.17 13.49 7.36
N ASN A 69 7.21 12.81 7.85
CA ASN A 69 7.60 12.76 9.27
C ASN A 69 9.06 13.22 9.48
N ASP A 70 9.65 13.92 8.52
CA ASP A 70 10.91 14.64 8.75
C ASP A 70 10.62 16.13 9.00
N GLN A 71 11.48 16.78 9.79
CA GLN A 71 11.30 18.16 10.24
C GLN A 71 12.39 19.10 9.72
N GLY A 72 13.08 18.74 8.64
CA GLY A 72 14.23 19.51 8.17
C GLY A 72 14.45 19.42 6.67
N ASP A 73 15.30 20.32 6.17
CA ASP A 73 15.77 20.25 4.79
C ASP A 73 16.63 19.00 4.60
N GLN A 74 16.02 18.02 3.94
CA GLN A 74 16.61 16.72 3.65
C GLN A 74 17.95 16.86 2.88
N VAL A 75 18.06 17.85 2.01
CA VAL A 75 19.25 18.12 1.20
C VAL A 75 20.40 18.60 2.10
N THR A 76 20.14 19.56 2.97
CA THR A 76 21.12 20.06 3.95
C THR A 76 21.55 18.95 4.91
N SER A 77 20.60 18.15 5.41
CA SER A 77 20.90 17.06 6.33
C SER A 77 21.87 16.03 5.74
N LEU A 78 21.71 15.69 4.45
CA LEU A 78 22.56 14.78 3.70
C LEU A 78 23.97 15.32 3.49
N LYS A 79 24.12 16.63 3.20
CA LYS A 79 25.43 17.28 3.05
C LYS A 79 26.26 17.23 4.35
N GLU A 80 25.58 17.28 5.49
CA GLU A 80 26.19 17.27 6.82
C GLU A 80 26.45 15.87 7.39
N ALA A 81 26.18 14.80 6.62
CA ALA A 81 26.44 13.43 7.08
C ALA A 81 27.93 13.18 7.31
N LYS A 82 28.29 12.66 8.49
CA LYS A 82 29.67 12.46 8.93
C LYS A 82 30.26 11.15 8.44
N ASP A 83 29.43 10.13 8.24
CA ASP A 83 29.83 8.82 7.74
C ASP A 83 28.81 8.22 6.75
N ILE A 84 29.12 7.03 6.24
CA ILE A 84 28.32 6.33 5.22
C ILE A 84 26.98 5.82 5.80
N GLU A 85 26.95 5.42 7.08
CA GLU A 85 25.72 4.90 7.69
C GLU A 85 24.73 6.04 7.99
N GLU A 86 25.24 7.19 8.42
CA GLU A 86 24.47 8.42 8.58
C GLU A 86 23.96 8.93 7.23
N ALA A 87 24.81 8.94 6.19
CA ALA A 87 24.39 9.29 4.83
C ALA A 87 23.31 8.32 4.31
N ARG A 88 23.45 7.03 4.62
CA ARG A 88 22.46 6.00 4.26
C ARG A 88 21.12 6.24 4.94
N GLU A 89 21.10 6.54 6.23
CA GLU A 89 19.83 6.79 6.93
C GLU A 89 19.16 8.09 6.45
N LYS A 90 19.95 9.14 6.22
CA LYS A 90 19.45 10.42 5.70
C LYS A 90 19.03 10.37 4.22
N SER A 91 19.39 9.31 3.50
CA SER A 91 18.94 9.10 2.11
C SER A 91 17.49 8.66 1.98
N TYR A 92 16.77 8.52 3.10
CA TYR A 92 15.35 8.16 3.13
C TYR A 92 14.48 9.33 3.60
N THR A 93 13.46 9.64 2.82
CA THR A 93 12.33 10.48 3.26
C THR A 93 11.45 9.66 4.17
N LYS A 94 11.27 10.15 5.40
CA LYS A 94 10.46 9.47 6.42
C LYS A 94 9.02 9.90 6.31
N PHE A 95 8.12 8.93 6.32
CA PHE A 95 6.68 9.12 6.36
C PHE A 95 6.10 8.32 7.50
N LYS A 96 5.00 8.81 8.05
CA LYS A 96 4.19 8.11 9.03
C LYS A 96 2.83 7.80 8.42
N LEU A 97 2.50 6.52 8.43
CA LEU A 97 1.21 5.97 8.00
C LEU A 97 0.48 5.47 9.25
N LYS A 98 -0.69 6.05 9.53
CA LYS A 98 -1.56 5.65 10.62
C LYS A 98 -2.90 5.22 10.05
N LEU A 99 -3.33 4.03 10.41
CA LEU A 99 -4.65 3.48 10.13
C LEU A 99 -5.36 3.24 11.46
N GLU A 100 -6.59 3.73 11.59
CA GLU A 100 -7.39 3.59 12.80
C GLU A 100 -8.77 3.02 12.47
N ASN A 101 -9.21 2.02 13.23
CA ASN A 101 -10.53 1.38 13.07
C ASN A 101 -10.75 0.73 11.70
N VAL A 102 -9.71 0.13 11.10
CA VAL A 102 -9.87 -0.70 9.89
C VAL A 102 -10.58 -1.99 10.28
N GLN A 103 -11.68 -2.33 9.62
CA GLN A 103 -12.48 -3.50 9.95
C GLN A 103 -13.07 -4.15 8.70
N LEU A 104 -13.26 -5.48 8.76
CA LEU A 104 -13.89 -6.25 7.70
C LEU A 104 -15.11 -6.98 8.27
N ILE A 105 -16.27 -6.70 7.70
CA ILE A 105 -17.57 -7.19 8.15
C ILE A 105 -18.19 -8.03 7.03
N TYR A 106 -18.79 -9.15 7.41
CA TYR A 106 -19.64 -9.94 6.52
C TYR A 106 -21.03 -10.05 7.12
N ALA A 107 -21.99 -9.39 6.48
CA ALA A 107 -23.39 -9.40 6.85
C ALA A 107 -24.19 -10.25 5.86
N ASN A 108 -24.95 -11.22 6.37
CA ASN A 108 -25.91 -11.96 5.54
C ASN A 108 -27.17 -11.12 5.32
N ARG A 109 -28.06 -11.67 4.50
CA ARG A 109 -29.44 -11.21 4.33
C ARG A 109 -30.09 -10.88 5.69
N ASN A 110 -30.73 -9.72 5.78
CA ASN A 110 -31.36 -9.17 7.00
C ASN A 110 -30.40 -8.79 8.16
N GLU A 111 -29.08 -8.80 7.95
CA GLU A 111 -28.11 -8.30 8.93
C GLU A 111 -27.64 -6.88 8.57
N SER A 112 -27.66 -5.95 9.52
CA SER A 112 -27.30 -4.54 9.26
C SER A 112 -25.80 -4.29 9.42
N TRP A 113 -25.04 -4.33 8.33
CA TRP A 113 -23.61 -3.99 8.34
C TRP A 113 -23.34 -2.58 8.86
N GLU A 114 -24.24 -1.63 8.59
CA GLU A 114 -24.13 -0.22 9.03
C GLU A 114 -24.08 -0.06 10.54
N LYS A 115 -24.93 -0.82 11.27
CA LYS A 115 -24.97 -0.80 12.73
C LYS A 115 -23.73 -1.45 13.31
N VAL A 116 -23.36 -2.60 12.75
CA VAL A 116 -22.20 -3.38 13.18
C VAL A 116 -20.90 -2.60 13.08
N ARG A 117 -20.76 -1.77 12.04
CA ARG A 117 -19.61 -0.89 11.83
C ARG A 117 -19.34 0.08 13.01
N GLN A 118 -20.38 0.46 13.75
CA GLN A 118 -20.27 1.34 14.92
C GLN A 118 -19.96 0.57 16.21
N GLU A 119 -20.00 -0.76 16.17
CA GLU A 119 -19.75 -1.64 17.31
C GLU A 119 -18.29 -2.14 17.30
N LYS A 120 -17.69 -2.33 18.48
CA LYS A 120 -16.28 -2.73 18.59
C LYS A 120 -16.03 -4.21 18.35
N ASP A 121 -17.01 -5.05 18.68
CA ASP A 121 -16.89 -6.49 18.56
C ASP A 121 -18.28 -7.08 18.36
N THR A 122 -18.48 -7.70 17.21
CA THR A 122 -19.69 -8.47 16.93
C THR A 122 -19.32 -9.78 16.26
N ARG A 123 -20.27 -10.72 16.27
CA ARG A 123 -20.10 -11.95 15.50
C ARG A 123 -19.85 -11.68 14.02
N LEU A 124 -20.35 -10.59 13.43
CA LEU A 124 -20.26 -10.34 11.98
C LEU A 124 -18.90 -9.81 11.51
N HIS A 125 -18.03 -9.43 12.44
CA HIS A 125 -16.65 -9.08 12.12
C HIS A 125 -15.87 -10.32 11.67
N LEU A 126 -15.32 -10.25 10.46
CA LEU A 126 -14.25 -11.14 10.01
C LEU A 126 -12.92 -10.65 10.56
N ILE A 127 -12.68 -9.33 10.52
CA ILE A 127 -11.54 -8.65 11.13
C ILE A 127 -12.12 -7.54 12.02
N LYS A 128 -11.77 -7.56 13.30
CA LYS A 128 -12.14 -6.51 14.27
C LYS A 128 -11.48 -5.17 13.93
N PRO A 129 -12.02 -4.04 14.44
CA PRO A 129 -11.35 -2.75 14.34
C PRO A 129 -9.86 -2.85 14.72
N LEU A 130 -9.02 -2.55 13.74
CA LEU A 130 -7.57 -2.67 13.76
C LEU A 130 -6.95 -1.28 13.72
N GLU A 131 -5.91 -1.07 14.52
CA GLU A 131 -5.09 0.15 14.50
C GLU A 131 -3.65 -0.18 14.11
N LEU A 132 -3.17 0.37 13.00
CA LEU A 132 -1.84 0.10 12.48
C LEU A 132 -1.04 1.40 12.39
N ASP A 133 0.14 1.41 13.00
CA ASP A 133 1.12 2.48 12.87
C ASP A 133 2.37 1.96 12.15
N LEU A 134 2.65 2.53 10.98
CA LEU A 134 3.80 2.22 10.15
C LEU A 134 4.69 3.45 9.92
N ASP A 135 5.99 3.27 10.10
CA ASP A 135 7.03 4.17 9.67
C ASP A 135 7.56 3.71 8.29
N LEU A 136 7.45 4.59 7.30
CA LEU A 136 7.86 4.33 5.92
C LEU A 136 9.06 5.20 5.58
N GLY A 137 10.06 4.63 4.90
CA GLY A 137 11.21 5.35 4.38
C GLY A 137 11.29 5.20 2.87
N LYS A 138 11.11 6.26 2.09
CA LYS A 138 11.36 6.24 0.63
C LYS A 138 12.80 6.65 0.36
N CYS A 139 13.57 5.83 -0.33
CA CYS A 139 14.90 6.26 -0.77
C CYS A 139 14.80 7.34 -1.85
N ILE A 140 15.58 8.41 -1.66
CA ILE A 140 15.70 9.55 -2.58
C ILE A 140 16.40 9.13 -3.88
N TYR A 141 17.39 8.24 -3.76
CA TYR A 141 18.12 7.70 -4.90
C TYR A 141 17.41 6.44 -5.38
N THR A 142 16.75 6.51 -6.55
CA THR A 142 16.02 5.37 -7.11
C THR A 142 16.91 4.39 -7.88
N ASP A 143 18.11 4.80 -8.24
CA ASP A 143 18.97 4.10 -9.20
C ASP A 143 20.16 3.37 -8.55
N ASP A 144 20.28 3.41 -7.22
CA ASP A 144 21.35 2.74 -6.48
C ASP A 144 20.92 1.33 -6.02
N ALA A 145 21.56 0.30 -6.56
CA ALA A 145 21.29 -1.11 -6.24
C ALA A 145 21.56 -1.49 -4.76
N ASN A 146 22.29 -0.67 -4.00
CA ASN A 146 22.63 -0.95 -2.60
C ASN A 146 21.63 -0.36 -1.59
N LEU A 147 20.65 0.41 -2.06
CA LEU A 147 19.63 1.06 -1.23
C LEU A 147 18.24 0.53 -1.61
N PRO A 148 17.50 -0.11 -0.69
CA PRO A 148 16.13 -0.47 -0.97
C PRO A 148 15.30 0.78 -1.26
N ALA A 149 14.44 0.69 -2.28
CA ALA A 149 13.59 1.81 -2.67
C ALA A 149 12.63 2.25 -1.54
N TRP A 150 12.23 1.30 -0.68
CA TRP A 150 11.35 1.49 0.46
C TRP A 150 11.85 0.72 1.69
N LYS A 151 11.78 1.36 2.86
CA LYS A 151 11.88 0.76 4.19
C LYS A 151 10.50 0.82 4.84
N VAL A 152 10.10 -0.25 5.52
CA VAL A 152 8.85 -0.30 6.28
C VAL A 152 9.18 -0.84 7.66
N ALA A 153 8.78 -0.11 8.69
CA ALA A 153 8.85 -0.53 10.08
C ALA A 153 7.52 -0.21 10.75
N GLY A 154 7.19 -0.90 11.83
CA GLY A 154 5.96 -0.65 12.56
C GLY A 154 5.63 -1.78 13.50
N ASN A 155 4.60 -1.55 14.30
CA ASN A 155 4.09 -2.54 15.23
C ASN A 155 2.75 -3.05 14.69
N LEU A 156 2.70 -4.35 14.41
CA LEU A 156 1.44 -4.98 14.07
C LEU A 156 0.67 -5.21 15.39
N PRO A 157 -0.53 -4.65 15.56
CA PRO A 157 -1.39 -4.96 16.70
C PRO A 157 -1.88 -6.42 16.63
N ASN A 158 -2.69 -6.83 17.61
CA ASN A 158 -3.38 -8.11 17.54
C ASN A 158 -4.40 -8.14 16.38
N VAL A 159 -4.15 -8.99 15.38
CA VAL A 159 -5.06 -9.22 14.25
C VAL A 159 -5.87 -10.48 14.52
N GLU A 160 -7.16 -10.31 14.85
CA GLU A 160 -8.07 -11.44 15.07
C GLU A 160 -8.93 -11.69 13.83
N LEU A 161 -8.69 -12.81 13.15
CA LEU A 161 -9.51 -13.29 12.04
C LEU A 161 -10.53 -14.32 12.54
N ARG A 162 -11.82 -14.03 12.38
CA ARG A 162 -12.92 -14.92 12.78
C ARG A 162 -13.62 -15.55 11.60
N LEU A 163 -13.22 -16.78 11.28
CA LEU A 163 -13.76 -17.52 10.16
C LEU A 163 -14.13 -18.95 10.58
N SER A 164 -15.42 -19.30 10.44
CA SER A 164 -15.88 -20.69 10.53
C SER A 164 -15.99 -21.30 9.14
N ASP A 165 -16.01 -22.62 9.04
CA ASP A 165 -16.14 -23.33 7.75
C ASP A 165 -17.36 -22.84 6.96
N LYS A 166 -18.51 -22.72 7.63
CA LYS A 166 -19.74 -22.19 7.02
C LYS A 166 -19.53 -20.80 6.43
N ARG A 167 -18.83 -19.91 7.12
CA ARG A 167 -18.56 -18.54 6.65
C ARG A 167 -17.59 -18.51 5.48
N LEU A 168 -16.55 -19.33 5.53
CA LEU A 168 -15.60 -19.44 4.44
C LEU A 168 -16.33 -19.81 3.14
N PHE A 169 -17.20 -20.83 3.16
CA PHE A 169 -18.00 -21.20 2.00
C PHE A 169 -18.94 -20.07 1.54
N GLN A 170 -19.59 -19.37 2.48
CA GLN A 170 -20.44 -18.22 2.14
C GLN A 170 -19.67 -17.11 1.43
N ILE A 171 -18.48 -16.78 1.91
CA ILE A 171 -17.62 -15.75 1.33
C ILE A 171 -17.12 -16.17 -0.06
N ILE A 172 -16.70 -17.44 -0.23
CA ILE A 172 -16.26 -17.94 -1.55
C ILE A 172 -17.40 -17.84 -2.56
N ASN A 173 -18.60 -18.33 -2.22
CA ASN A 173 -19.77 -18.25 -3.09
C ASN A 173 -20.13 -16.78 -3.41
N HIS A 174 -20.00 -15.89 -2.42
CA HIS A 174 -20.20 -14.46 -2.62
C HIS A 174 -19.20 -13.91 -3.65
N MET A 175 -17.91 -14.24 -3.54
CA MET A 175 -16.90 -13.77 -4.49
C MET A 175 -17.16 -14.29 -5.92
N GLU A 176 -17.59 -15.54 -6.05
CA GLU A 176 -17.94 -16.15 -7.35
C GLU A 176 -19.21 -15.57 -7.97
N SER A 177 -20.13 -15.05 -7.15
CA SER A 177 -21.39 -14.46 -7.63
C SER A 177 -21.22 -13.15 -8.41
N ILE A 178 -20.08 -12.46 -8.23
CA ILE A 178 -19.87 -11.12 -8.78
C ILE A 178 -19.59 -11.21 -10.29
N PRO A 179 -20.43 -10.59 -11.14
CA PRO A 179 -20.21 -10.62 -12.58
C PRO A 179 -18.97 -9.80 -12.93
N LEU A 180 -17.93 -10.47 -13.42
CA LEU A 180 -16.74 -9.79 -13.94
C LEU A 180 -17.08 -9.08 -15.26
N PRO A 181 -16.52 -7.87 -15.51
CA PRO A 181 -16.72 -7.18 -16.77
C PRO A 181 -16.19 -8.05 -17.92
N LYS A 182 -17.07 -8.35 -18.89
CA LYS A 182 -16.67 -9.10 -20.09
C LYS A 182 -15.63 -8.27 -20.85
N SER A 183 -14.45 -8.86 -21.10
CA SER A 183 -13.45 -8.27 -22.00
C SER A 183 -14.12 -7.95 -23.34
N LYS A 184 -14.18 -6.66 -23.69
CA LYS A 184 -14.51 -6.26 -25.06
C LYS A 184 -13.31 -6.65 -25.92
N ASN A 185 -13.33 -7.85 -26.49
CA ASN A 185 -12.47 -8.16 -27.62
C ASN A 185 -12.85 -7.18 -28.74
N SER A 186 -12.05 -6.12 -28.90
CA SER A 186 -12.11 -5.22 -30.05
C SER A 186 -11.87 -6.08 -31.29
N THR A 187 -12.95 -6.51 -31.93
CA THR A 187 -12.88 -7.02 -33.29
C THR A 187 -12.64 -5.79 -34.15
N ILE A 188 -11.37 -5.58 -34.52
CA ILE A 188 -10.99 -4.57 -35.50
C ILE A 188 -11.68 -4.97 -36.81
N VAL A 189 -12.78 -4.29 -37.13
CA VAL A 189 -13.38 -4.35 -38.47
C VAL A 189 -12.45 -3.52 -39.36
N VAL A 190 -11.63 -4.21 -40.16
CA VAL A 190 -10.80 -3.55 -41.19
C VAL A 190 -11.73 -3.10 -42.31
N PRO A 191 -11.83 -1.81 -42.64
CA PRO A 191 -12.60 -1.36 -43.79
C PRO A 191 -11.82 -1.69 -45.07
N SER A 192 -12.46 -2.41 -45.99
CA SER A 192 -11.99 -2.61 -47.36
C SER A 192 -11.95 -1.27 -48.10
N MET A 193 -10.76 -0.83 -48.51
CA MET A 193 -10.58 0.34 -49.37
C MET A 193 -11.00 -0.05 -50.80
N GLU A 194 -12.13 0.47 -51.26
CA GLU A 194 -12.43 0.54 -52.69
C GLU A 194 -11.54 1.62 -53.32
N SER A 195 -10.81 1.20 -54.34
CA SER A 195 -9.99 2.02 -55.21
C SER A 195 -10.88 2.78 -56.21
N GLU A 196 -11.05 4.09 -56.03
CA GLU A 196 -11.54 4.95 -57.11
C GLU A 196 -10.35 5.51 -57.89
N VAL A 197 -10.19 4.97 -59.10
CA VAL A 197 -9.48 5.61 -60.21
C VAL A 197 -10.55 6.31 -61.03
N HIS A 198 -10.53 7.65 -61.06
CA HIS A 198 -10.72 8.44 -62.28
C HIS A 198 -10.34 9.91 -62.07
#